data_AF-A0A960DPS5-F1
#
_entry.id   AF-A0A960DPS5-F1
#
_cell.length_a   1.000
_cell.length_b   1.000
_cell.length_c   1.000
_cell.angle_alpha   90.00
_cell.angle_beta   90.00
_cell.angle_gamma   90.00
#
_symmetry.space_group_name_H-M   'P 1'
#
loop_
_entity.id
_entity.type
_entity.pdbx_description
1 polymer ?
#
loop_
_entity_poly.entity_id
_entity_poly.type
_entity_poly.pdbx_seq_one_letter_code
_entity_poly.pdbx_strand_id
1 'polypeptide(L)'
;MQALTELGARTAHLAGDDWWRGAVGYEVYVRSFADGNGDGVGDLPGITGKLAYLADLGVDVVWITPFFRSPGKDHGYDVSDYCDVDPLHGTLADWDALAAEAHRLGLRLFVDIVPNHSSSEHAWFKAAVADPTGPYRDYYLWRDPAPDGGPPNNWVSHFGGPAWSLDPGGSGQYYCHLFLPEQPDLNWANPKVMEEFAAILHFWSDRGADGFRIDVAHGLCKDPSFADNPQVRDIHPGMHPMDVFAS
;
A
#
# COMPACT_ATOMS: atom_id res chain seq x y z
N MET A 1 14.05 19.54 34.23
CA MET A 1 15.19 18.61 34.41
C MET A 1 14.78 17.19 34.00
N GLN A 2 13.66 16.67 34.50
CA GLN A 2 13.13 15.33 34.18
C GLN A 2 12.78 15.12 32.68
N ALA A 3 12.06 16.06 32.05
CA ALA A 3 11.72 16.00 30.62
C ALA A 3 12.96 16.00 29.69
N LEU A 4 14.04 16.70 30.07
CA LEU A 4 15.30 16.69 29.32
C LEU A 4 16.04 15.36 29.46
N THR A 5 15.87 14.67 30.60
CA THR A 5 16.44 13.34 30.85
C THR A 5 15.68 12.25 30.08
N GLU A 6 14.36 12.35 30.00
CA GLU A 6 13.52 11.45 29.20
C GLU A 6 13.76 11.61 27.69
N LEU A 7 13.86 12.85 27.20
CA LEU A 7 14.25 13.11 25.81
C LEU A 7 15.63 12.49 25.50
N GLY A 8 16.62 12.68 26.38
CA GLY A 8 17.96 12.13 26.21
C GLY A 8 18.02 10.60 26.23
N ALA A 9 17.24 9.94 27.09
CA ALA A 9 17.14 8.48 27.13
C ALA A 9 16.46 7.91 25.88
N ARG A 10 15.45 8.62 25.37
CA ARG A 10 14.74 8.28 24.15
C ARG A 10 15.60 8.42 22.90
N THR A 11 16.33 9.53 22.77
CA THR A 11 17.32 9.71 21.69
C THR A 11 18.39 8.62 21.72
N ALA A 12 18.80 8.15 22.90
CA ALA A 12 19.75 7.05 23.03
C ALA A 12 19.18 5.69 22.61
N HIS A 13 17.90 5.39 22.90
CA HIS A 13 17.24 4.17 22.41
C HIS A 13 17.08 4.19 20.88
N LEU A 14 16.73 5.35 20.31
CA LEU A 14 16.53 5.53 18.88
C LEU A 14 17.81 5.65 18.04
N ALA A 15 18.97 5.59 18.69
CA ALA A 15 20.29 5.64 18.06
C ALA A 15 20.95 4.26 17.86
N GLY A 16 20.37 3.19 18.40
CA GLY A 16 20.88 1.82 18.22
C GLY A 16 20.35 1.14 16.96
N ASP A 17 21.09 0.15 16.45
CA ASP A 17 20.73 -0.60 15.22
C ASP A 17 19.39 -1.35 15.32
N ASP A 18 18.92 -1.63 16.55
CA ASP A 18 17.66 -2.33 16.86
C ASP A 18 16.59 -1.38 17.46
N TRP A 19 16.65 -0.08 17.18
CA TRP A 19 15.77 0.93 17.78
C TRP A 19 14.27 0.64 17.63
N TRP A 20 13.86 -0.05 16.56
CA TRP A 20 12.47 -0.39 16.29
C TRP A 20 11.93 -1.47 17.25
N ARG A 21 12.80 -2.23 17.91
CA ARG A 21 12.39 -3.28 18.85
C ARG A 21 11.86 -2.66 20.15
N GLY A 22 10.53 -2.70 20.30
CA GLY A 22 9.85 -2.13 21.47
C GLY A 22 9.46 -0.66 21.29
N ALA A 23 9.72 -0.08 20.11
CA ALA A 23 9.25 1.26 19.76
C ALA A 23 7.70 1.31 19.71
N VAL A 24 7.14 2.44 20.12
CA VAL A 24 5.70 2.69 20.05
C VAL A 24 5.36 3.46 18.79
N GLY A 25 4.57 2.84 17.90
CA GLY A 25 4.08 3.48 16.68
C GLY A 25 2.72 4.15 16.86
N TYR A 26 2.53 5.29 16.20
CA TYR A 26 1.26 5.98 16.04
C TYR A 26 0.88 6.02 14.56
N GLU A 27 -0.21 5.35 14.22
CA GLU A 27 -0.76 5.35 12.87
C GLU A 27 -1.56 6.64 12.61
N VAL A 28 -1.23 7.32 11.52
CA VAL A 28 -1.87 8.53 11.04
C VAL A 28 -2.58 8.22 9.74
N TYR A 29 -3.91 8.16 9.80
CA TYR A 29 -4.75 8.14 8.61
C TYR A 29 -4.83 9.55 8.02
N VAL A 30 -4.08 9.79 6.94
CA VAL A 30 -3.79 11.12 6.38
C VAL A 30 -5.04 11.96 6.22
N ARG A 31 -6.06 11.42 5.56
CA ARG A 31 -7.31 12.10 5.20
C ARG A 31 -8.11 12.66 6.38
N SER A 32 -7.90 12.15 7.60
CA SER A 32 -8.76 12.50 8.75
C SER A 32 -7.98 12.96 9.98
N PHE A 33 -6.67 13.18 9.85
CA PHE A 33 -5.86 13.57 10.99
C PHE A 33 -5.83 15.08 11.21
N ALA A 34 -5.36 15.85 10.23
CA ALA A 34 -5.29 17.31 10.30
C ALA A 34 -5.25 17.90 8.88
N ASP A 35 -6.09 18.90 8.65
CA ASP A 35 -6.17 19.67 7.41
C ASP A 35 -5.30 20.94 7.55
N GLY A 36 -4.26 21.03 6.73
CA GLY A 36 -3.30 22.14 6.71
C GLY A 36 -3.65 23.26 5.74
N ASN A 37 -4.55 23.02 4.78
CA ASN A 37 -4.84 23.95 3.68
C ASN A 37 -6.28 24.52 3.72
N GLY A 38 -7.17 23.94 4.51
CA GLY A 38 -8.55 24.35 4.72
C GLY A 38 -9.58 23.77 3.74
N ASP A 39 -9.24 22.74 2.96
CA ASP A 39 -10.14 22.10 1.98
C ASP A 39 -11.07 21.03 2.58
N GLY A 40 -10.88 20.69 3.87
CA GLY A 40 -11.68 19.71 4.60
C GLY A 40 -11.13 18.28 4.58
N VAL A 41 -9.97 18.04 3.95
CA VAL A 41 -9.26 16.76 3.92
C VAL A 41 -7.89 16.91 4.59
N GLY A 42 -7.48 15.91 5.36
CA GLY A 42 -6.15 15.94 5.96
C GLY A 42 -5.02 15.76 4.95
N ASP A 43 -3.89 16.40 5.21
CA ASP A 43 -2.76 16.53 4.28
C ASP A 43 -1.39 16.51 5.02
N LEU A 44 -0.29 16.40 4.27
CA LEU A 44 1.07 16.35 4.83
C LEU A 44 1.44 17.63 5.62
N PRO A 45 1.07 18.86 5.17
CA PRO A 45 1.26 20.07 5.98
C PRO A 45 0.51 20.02 7.32
N GLY A 46 -0.72 19.50 7.33
CA GLY A 46 -1.51 19.31 8.53
C GLY A 46 -0.86 18.33 9.52
N ILE A 47 -0.35 17.21 9.02
CA ILE A 47 0.44 16.25 9.83
C ILE A 47 1.67 16.94 10.41
N THR A 48 2.42 17.67 9.59
CA THR A 48 3.62 18.42 10.00
C THR A 48 3.30 19.36 11.17
N GLY A 49 2.19 20.11 11.08
CA GLY A 49 1.71 21.00 12.14
C GLY A 49 1.32 20.32 13.46
N LYS A 50 1.21 18.98 13.47
CA LYS A 50 0.86 18.17 14.65
C LYS A 50 2.01 17.28 15.14
N LEU A 51 3.17 17.27 14.50
CA LEU A 51 4.30 16.42 14.92
C LEU A 51 4.76 16.74 16.35
N ALA A 52 4.74 18.01 16.77
CA ALA A 52 5.08 18.38 18.14
C ALA A 52 4.13 17.76 19.19
N TYR A 53 2.84 17.64 18.84
CA TYR A 53 1.85 16.95 19.68
C TYR A 53 2.14 15.44 19.76
N LEU A 54 2.47 14.81 18.63
CA LEU A 54 2.83 13.38 18.61
C LEU A 54 4.14 13.12 19.39
N ALA A 55 5.12 14.01 19.28
CA ALA A 55 6.34 13.94 20.07
C ALA A 55 6.07 14.01 21.58
N ASP A 56 5.19 14.93 22.01
CA ASP A 56 4.76 15.10 23.41
C ASP A 56 3.96 13.88 23.93
N LEU A 57 3.17 13.24 23.07
CA LEU A 57 2.50 11.96 23.38
C LEU A 57 3.49 10.83 23.69
N GLY A 58 4.74 10.95 23.23
CA GLY A 58 5.81 9.99 23.52
C GLY A 58 5.92 8.83 22.52
N VAL A 59 5.33 8.94 21.33
CA VAL A 59 5.35 7.88 20.29
C VAL A 59 6.58 7.97 19.41
N ASP A 60 7.29 6.87 19.21
CA ASP A 60 8.60 6.84 18.54
C ASP A 60 8.51 6.89 17.03
N VAL A 61 7.48 6.24 16.48
CA VAL A 61 7.22 6.15 15.04
C VAL A 61 5.89 6.81 14.73
N VAL A 62 5.86 7.62 13.68
CA VAL A 62 4.64 8.05 13.00
C VAL A 62 4.53 7.24 11.72
N TRP A 63 3.59 6.31 11.67
CA TRP A 63 3.25 5.57 10.46
C TRP A 63 2.15 6.32 9.73
N ILE A 64 2.42 6.72 8.50
CA ILE A 64 1.50 7.51 7.67
C ILE A 64 0.89 6.57 6.62
N THR A 65 -0.44 6.42 6.62
CA THR A 65 -1.19 5.66 5.62
C THR A 65 -0.95 6.23 4.20
N PRO A 66 -1.32 5.53 3.11
CA PRO A 66 -0.97 5.96 1.76
C PRO A 66 -1.36 7.41 1.45
N PHE A 67 -0.39 8.16 0.92
CA PHE A 67 -0.53 9.54 0.45
C PHE A 67 -0.07 9.70 -1.01
N PHE A 68 0.22 8.58 -1.68
CA PHE A 68 0.65 8.52 -3.07
C PHE A 68 -0.48 8.90 -4.01
N ARG A 69 -0.14 9.22 -5.27
CA ARG A 69 -1.17 9.48 -6.28
C ARG A 69 -2.11 8.30 -6.42
N SER A 70 -3.40 8.56 -6.27
CA SER A 70 -4.43 7.53 -6.29
C SER A 70 -5.74 8.04 -6.89
N PRO A 71 -6.47 7.23 -7.68
CA PRO A 71 -7.86 7.52 -8.04
C PRO A 71 -8.81 7.52 -6.84
N GLY A 72 -8.38 7.04 -5.67
CA GLY A 72 -9.11 7.09 -4.40
C GLY A 72 -10.23 6.06 -4.28
N LYS A 73 -10.19 4.96 -5.05
CA LYS A 73 -11.18 3.87 -4.99
C LYS A 73 -11.11 3.10 -3.69
N ASP A 74 -9.91 2.97 -3.14
CA ASP A 74 -9.63 2.41 -1.82
C ASP A 74 -8.84 3.43 -0.99
N HIS A 75 -9.21 4.71 -1.12
CA HIS A 75 -8.69 5.82 -0.32
C HIS A 75 -7.16 5.90 -0.21
N GLY A 76 -6.45 5.62 -1.31
CA GLY A 76 -4.99 5.71 -1.38
C GLY A 76 -4.30 4.36 -1.54
N TYR A 77 -4.98 3.24 -1.23
CA TYR A 77 -4.41 1.89 -1.43
C TYR A 77 -4.44 1.44 -2.91
N ASP A 78 -5.24 2.08 -3.76
CA ASP A 78 -5.15 1.95 -5.21
C ASP A 78 -4.11 2.94 -5.80
N VAL A 79 -2.82 2.60 -5.69
CA VAL A 79 -1.70 3.48 -6.07
C VAL A 79 -1.47 3.56 -7.59
N SER A 80 -1.48 4.77 -8.14
CA SER A 80 -1.26 5.05 -9.57
C SER A 80 0.13 5.60 -9.91
N ASP A 81 0.85 6.13 -8.91
CA ASP A 81 2.26 6.50 -8.98
C ASP A 81 2.88 6.36 -7.58
N TYR A 82 3.79 5.41 -7.41
CA TYR A 82 4.42 5.11 -6.12
C TYR A 82 5.47 6.13 -5.67
N CYS A 83 5.92 7.01 -6.56
CA CYS A 83 7.05 7.93 -6.32
C CYS A 83 6.62 9.40 -6.39
N ASP A 84 5.34 9.68 -6.23
CA ASP A 84 4.81 11.04 -6.13
C ASP A 84 3.68 11.12 -5.10
N VAL A 85 3.46 12.32 -4.57
CA VAL A 85 2.42 12.61 -3.58
C VAL A 85 1.14 12.99 -4.31
N ASP A 86 -0.01 12.51 -3.83
CA ASP A 86 -1.30 12.97 -4.35
C ASP A 86 -1.48 14.47 -4.07
N PRO A 87 -1.86 15.31 -5.05
CA PRO A 87 -2.14 16.72 -4.81
C PRO A 87 -3.16 17.00 -3.71
N LEU A 88 -4.05 16.04 -3.43
CA LEU A 88 -4.98 16.12 -2.30
C LEU A 88 -4.26 16.13 -0.94
N HIS A 89 -3.06 15.56 -0.87
CA HIS A 89 -2.26 15.45 0.35
C HIS A 89 -1.02 16.37 0.35
N GLY A 90 -0.74 17.05 -0.76
CA GLY A 90 0.34 18.02 -0.88
C GLY A 90 1.31 17.68 -2.00
N THR A 91 2.60 17.82 -1.73
CA THR A 91 3.68 17.65 -2.70
C THR A 91 4.85 16.86 -2.10
N LEU A 92 5.79 16.42 -2.96
CA LEU A 92 7.06 15.85 -2.49
C LEU A 92 7.85 16.82 -1.58
N ALA A 93 7.74 18.13 -1.79
CA ALA A 93 8.39 19.11 -0.93
C ALA A 93 7.73 19.17 0.47
N ASP A 94 6.43 18.94 0.55
CA ASP A 94 5.73 18.84 1.84
C ASP A 94 6.12 17.56 2.59
N TRP A 95 6.35 16.45 1.87
CA TRP A 95 6.96 15.25 2.45
C TRP A 95 8.36 15.55 3.01
N ASP A 96 9.23 16.17 2.22
CA ASP A 96 10.60 16.47 2.65
C ASP A 96 10.61 17.38 3.91
N ALA A 97 9.67 18.34 3.97
CA ALA A 97 9.48 19.20 5.14
C ALA A 97 8.97 18.42 6.38
N LEU A 98 8.02 17.51 6.18
CA LEU A 98 7.50 16.63 7.23
C LEU A 98 8.62 15.75 7.80
N ALA A 99 9.42 15.12 6.92
CA ALA A 99 10.55 14.30 7.31
C ALA A 99 11.59 15.08 8.12
N ALA A 100 11.99 16.26 7.65
CA ALA A 100 12.91 17.11 8.37
C ALA A 100 12.40 17.51 9.76
N GLU A 101 11.11 17.86 9.88
CA GLU A 101 10.51 18.24 11.16
C GLU A 101 10.36 17.06 12.12
N ALA A 102 9.97 15.89 11.61
CA ALA A 102 9.87 14.66 12.39
C ALA A 102 11.22 14.30 12.99
N HIS A 103 12.29 14.29 12.18
CA HIS A 103 13.65 14.01 12.65
C HIS A 103 14.15 15.08 13.63
N ARG A 104 13.83 16.36 13.42
CA ARG A 104 14.15 17.45 14.37
C ARG A 104 13.51 17.20 15.75
N LEU A 105 12.33 16.58 15.78
CA LEU A 105 11.60 16.22 16.99
C LEU A 105 11.98 14.83 17.55
N GLY A 106 12.90 14.11 16.91
CA GLY A 106 13.32 12.76 17.31
C GLY A 106 12.27 11.69 17.02
N LEU A 107 11.33 11.95 16.10
CA LEU A 107 10.37 10.98 15.59
C LEU A 107 10.93 10.24 14.39
N ARG A 108 10.47 9.01 14.18
CA ARG A 108 10.76 8.19 13.01
C ARG A 108 9.52 8.15 12.11
N LEU A 109 9.69 8.12 10.79
CA LEU A 109 8.59 8.08 9.84
C LEU A 109 8.52 6.74 9.13
N PHE A 110 7.35 6.11 9.19
CA PHE A 110 7.03 4.93 8.41
C PHE A 110 6.08 5.29 7.28
N VAL A 111 6.45 4.90 6.06
CA VAL A 111 5.60 5.00 4.88
C VAL A 111 4.80 3.70 4.75
N ASP A 112 3.49 3.79 4.56
CA ASP A 112 2.67 2.65 4.18
C ASP A 112 2.92 2.30 2.70
N ILE A 113 3.61 1.19 2.44
CA ILE A 113 3.87 0.75 1.06
C ILE A 113 2.82 -0.29 0.66
N VAL A 114 2.34 -0.21 -0.59
CA VAL A 114 1.30 -1.11 -1.12
C VAL A 114 1.84 -2.00 -2.26
N PRO A 115 2.62 -3.06 -1.94
CA PRO A 115 3.31 -3.85 -2.94
C PRO A 115 2.50 -4.96 -3.60
N ASN A 116 1.35 -5.33 -3.05
CA ASN A 116 0.59 -6.46 -3.57
C ASN A 116 -0.08 -6.16 -4.92
N HIS A 117 -0.57 -4.94 -5.09
CA HIS A 117 -1.32 -4.49 -6.26
C HIS A 117 -1.00 -3.02 -6.53
N SER A 118 -1.23 -2.57 -7.76
CA SER A 118 -1.32 -1.14 -8.10
C SER A 118 -2.74 -0.80 -8.50
N SER A 119 -3.03 0.48 -8.73
CA SER A 119 -4.26 0.90 -9.40
C SER A 119 -4.33 0.38 -10.83
N SER A 120 -5.51 0.10 -11.34
CA SER A 120 -5.77 -0.11 -12.77
C SER A 120 -5.45 1.13 -13.62
N GLU A 121 -5.37 2.30 -12.98
CA GLU A 121 -4.94 3.53 -13.63
C GLU A 121 -3.40 3.69 -13.69
N HIS A 122 -2.65 2.81 -13.04
CA HIS A 122 -1.18 2.81 -13.06
C HIS A 122 -0.65 2.56 -14.48
N ALA A 123 0.44 3.25 -14.84
CA ALA A 123 1.02 3.17 -16.19
C ALA A 123 1.37 1.74 -16.61
N TRP A 124 1.88 0.93 -15.67
CA TRP A 124 2.17 -0.48 -15.88
C TRP A 124 0.93 -1.28 -16.29
N PHE A 125 -0.22 -1.13 -15.60
CA PHE A 125 -1.42 -1.91 -15.92
C PHE A 125 -2.00 -1.48 -17.27
N LYS A 126 -2.08 -0.17 -17.52
CA LYS A 126 -2.49 0.37 -18.82
C LYS A 126 -1.63 -0.17 -19.97
N ALA A 127 -0.31 -0.25 -19.77
CA ALA A 127 0.59 -0.82 -20.76
C ALA A 127 0.40 -2.34 -20.95
N ALA A 128 0.15 -3.08 -19.85
CA ALA A 128 -0.15 -4.51 -19.89
C ALA A 128 -1.46 -4.85 -20.62
N VAL A 129 -2.46 -4.00 -20.49
CA VAL A 129 -3.75 -4.09 -21.20
C VAL A 129 -3.58 -3.74 -22.68
N ALA A 130 -2.82 -2.68 -22.99
CA ALA A 130 -2.64 -2.20 -24.35
C ALA A 130 -1.81 -3.15 -25.24
N ASP A 131 -0.85 -3.88 -24.66
CA ASP A 131 0.00 -4.84 -25.37
C ASP A 131 0.12 -6.17 -24.60
N PRO A 132 -0.72 -7.17 -24.93
CA PRO A 132 -0.65 -8.51 -24.33
C PRO A 132 0.65 -9.29 -24.61
N THR A 133 1.50 -8.80 -25.51
CA THR A 133 2.82 -9.39 -25.81
C THR A 133 3.98 -8.54 -25.30
N GLY A 134 3.64 -7.39 -24.70
CA GLY A 134 4.58 -6.36 -24.28
C GLY A 134 5.27 -6.67 -22.95
N PRO A 135 6.29 -5.87 -22.60
CA PRO A 135 7.13 -6.11 -21.43
C PRO A 135 6.39 -5.97 -20.09
N TYR A 136 5.32 -5.18 -20.05
CA TYR A 136 4.52 -4.96 -18.84
C TYR A 136 3.42 -6.00 -18.65
N ARG A 137 3.13 -6.85 -19.64
CA ARG A 137 2.07 -7.86 -19.50
C ARG A 137 2.30 -8.72 -18.26
N ASP A 138 3.52 -9.23 -18.11
CA ASP A 138 3.92 -10.10 -17.01
C ASP A 138 4.19 -9.35 -15.68
N TYR A 139 3.92 -8.04 -15.59
CA TYR A 139 3.89 -7.34 -14.29
C TYR A 139 2.66 -7.73 -13.47
N TYR A 140 1.61 -8.28 -14.11
CA TYR A 140 0.36 -8.70 -13.47
C TYR A 140 0.05 -10.16 -13.75
N LEU A 141 -0.88 -10.71 -12.97
CA LEU A 141 -1.27 -12.11 -13.05
C LEU A 141 -2.43 -12.28 -14.04
N TRP A 142 -2.15 -12.84 -15.21
CA TRP A 142 -3.14 -13.13 -16.26
C TRP A 142 -3.39 -14.63 -16.41
N ARG A 143 -4.65 -15.02 -16.63
CA ARG A 143 -5.04 -16.42 -16.85
C ARG A 143 -6.12 -16.56 -17.90
N ASP A 144 -6.06 -17.64 -18.67
CA ASP A 144 -7.14 -18.00 -19.58
C ASP A 144 -8.40 -18.37 -18.77
N PRO A 145 -9.60 -18.19 -19.35
CA PRO A 145 -10.85 -18.63 -18.72
C PRO A 145 -10.83 -20.13 -18.41
N ALA A 146 -11.59 -20.52 -17.39
CA ALA A 146 -11.93 -21.93 -17.18
C ALA A 146 -12.72 -22.49 -18.39
N PRO A 147 -12.85 -23.83 -18.53
CA PRO A 147 -13.53 -24.44 -19.68
C PRO A 147 -14.99 -23.98 -19.91
N ASP A 148 -15.66 -23.49 -18.87
CA ASP A 148 -17.01 -22.93 -18.93
C ASP A 148 -17.05 -21.44 -19.28
N GLY A 149 -15.89 -20.81 -19.49
CA GLY A 149 -15.72 -19.39 -19.77
C GLY A 149 -15.63 -18.51 -18.53
N GLY A 150 -15.71 -19.08 -17.33
CA GLY A 150 -15.64 -18.35 -16.06
C GLY A 150 -14.21 -18.07 -15.56
N PRO A 151 -14.09 -17.51 -14.35
CA PRO A 151 -12.81 -17.34 -13.65
C PRO A 151 -11.96 -18.63 -13.63
N PRO A 152 -10.63 -18.52 -13.65
CA PRO A 152 -9.72 -19.67 -13.77
C PRO A 152 -9.71 -20.60 -12.55
N ASN A 153 -10.11 -20.11 -11.37
CA ASN A 153 -10.22 -20.87 -10.13
C ASN A 153 -11.25 -20.22 -9.18
N ASN A 154 -11.46 -20.83 -8.02
CA ASN A 154 -12.42 -20.39 -7.01
C ASN A 154 -11.93 -19.27 -6.07
N TRP A 155 -10.83 -18.57 -6.39
CA TRP A 155 -10.35 -17.48 -5.53
C TRP A 155 -11.35 -16.33 -5.49
N VAL A 156 -11.49 -15.73 -4.32
CA VAL A 156 -12.48 -14.68 -4.03
C VAL A 156 -11.81 -13.40 -3.58
N SER A 157 -12.36 -12.27 -4.00
CA SER A 157 -11.93 -10.96 -3.54
C SER A 157 -12.37 -10.75 -2.09
N HIS A 158 -11.50 -10.13 -1.29
CA HIS A 158 -11.82 -9.70 0.07
C HIS A 158 -12.96 -8.67 0.10
N PHE A 159 -13.19 -7.96 -1.01
CA PHE A 159 -14.27 -6.99 -1.17
C PHE A 159 -15.49 -7.54 -1.90
N GLY A 160 -15.49 -8.85 -2.20
CA GLY A 160 -16.64 -9.59 -2.71
C GLY A 160 -16.56 -9.90 -4.21
N GLY A 161 -17.14 -11.04 -4.56
CA GLY A 161 -17.08 -11.59 -5.92
C GLY A 161 -15.78 -12.37 -6.18
N PRO A 162 -15.58 -12.85 -7.42
CA PRO A 162 -14.36 -13.53 -7.82
C PRO A 162 -13.13 -12.62 -7.67
N ALA A 163 -11.97 -13.20 -7.37
CA ALA A 163 -10.68 -12.48 -7.40
C ALA A 163 -10.17 -12.25 -8.83
N TRP A 164 -11.05 -12.30 -9.82
CA TRP A 164 -10.72 -12.33 -11.23
C TRP A 164 -11.71 -11.49 -12.04
N SER A 165 -11.17 -10.59 -12.86
CA SER A 165 -11.94 -9.77 -13.79
C SER A 165 -11.42 -9.96 -15.21
N LEU A 166 -12.31 -9.90 -16.20
CA LEU A 166 -11.92 -10.00 -17.61
C LEU A 166 -11.03 -8.81 -18.01
N ASP A 167 -10.02 -9.10 -18.83
CA ASP A 167 -9.12 -8.12 -19.42
C ASP A 167 -9.92 -7.06 -20.20
N PRO A 168 -9.90 -5.78 -19.76
CA PRO A 168 -10.62 -4.72 -20.46
C PRO A 168 -10.07 -4.46 -21.88
N GLY A 169 -8.85 -4.91 -22.19
CA GLY A 169 -8.22 -4.82 -23.52
C GLY A 169 -8.74 -5.85 -24.53
N GLY A 170 -9.58 -6.80 -24.11
CA GLY A 170 -10.22 -7.76 -25.01
C GLY A 170 -9.33 -8.94 -25.43
N SER A 171 -8.27 -9.26 -24.68
CA SER A 171 -7.48 -10.47 -24.92
C SER A 171 -8.25 -11.78 -24.66
N GLY A 172 -9.35 -11.70 -23.91
CA GLY A 172 -10.13 -12.85 -23.46
C GLY A 172 -9.60 -13.50 -22.18
N GLN A 173 -8.49 -13.01 -21.61
CA GLN A 173 -7.95 -13.49 -20.34
C GLN A 173 -8.60 -12.78 -19.14
N TYR A 174 -8.44 -13.35 -17.96
CA TYR A 174 -8.72 -12.74 -16.67
C TYR A 174 -7.44 -12.18 -16.03
N TYR A 175 -7.53 -11.08 -15.28
CA TYR A 175 -6.49 -10.63 -14.37
C TYR A 175 -6.91 -10.85 -12.91
N CYS A 176 -5.93 -11.17 -12.06
CA CYS A 176 -6.14 -11.36 -10.62
C CYS A 176 -6.26 -10.01 -9.91
N HIS A 177 -7.17 -9.92 -8.94
CA HIS A 177 -7.26 -8.84 -7.96
C HIS A 177 -7.80 -9.40 -6.63
N LEU A 178 -7.00 -9.35 -5.56
CA LEU A 178 -7.44 -9.86 -4.25
C LEU A 178 -8.41 -8.89 -3.53
N PHE A 179 -8.53 -7.66 -4.04
CA PHE A 179 -9.37 -6.59 -3.51
C PHE A 179 -10.28 -6.04 -4.63
N LEU A 180 -10.33 -4.73 -4.86
CA LEU A 180 -11.14 -4.15 -5.93
C LEU A 180 -10.64 -4.58 -7.31
N PRO A 181 -11.51 -4.67 -8.33
CA PRO A 181 -11.08 -4.80 -9.73
C PRO A 181 -10.11 -3.68 -10.15
N GLU A 182 -10.25 -2.49 -9.58
CA GLU A 182 -9.32 -1.37 -9.77
C GLU A 182 -7.96 -1.55 -9.07
N GLN A 183 -7.72 -2.67 -8.39
CA GLN A 183 -6.47 -3.04 -7.72
C GLN A 183 -5.90 -4.35 -8.30
N PRO A 184 -5.48 -4.38 -9.58
CA PRO A 184 -4.86 -5.56 -10.18
C PRO A 184 -3.58 -5.97 -9.44
N ASP A 185 -3.51 -7.25 -9.09
CA ASP A 185 -2.42 -7.83 -8.32
C ASP A 185 -1.14 -7.99 -9.18
N LEU A 186 -0.03 -7.56 -8.60
CA LEU A 186 1.29 -7.65 -9.20
C LEU A 186 1.83 -9.08 -9.14
N ASN A 187 2.58 -9.46 -10.18
CA ASN A 187 3.26 -10.73 -10.28
C ASN A 187 4.67 -10.67 -9.64
N TRP A 188 4.77 -10.99 -8.35
CA TRP A 188 6.05 -11.01 -7.63
C TRP A 188 7.00 -12.15 -8.05
N ALA A 189 6.58 -13.08 -8.90
CA ALA A 189 7.51 -14.03 -9.53
C ALA A 189 8.33 -13.38 -10.66
N ASN A 190 7.91 -12.21 -11.16
CA ASN A 190 8.65 -11.45 -12.16
C ASN A 190 9.75 -10.61 -11.48
N PRO A 191 11.04 -10.84 -11.79
CA PRO A 191 12.14 -10.11 -11.15
C PRO A 191 12.10 -8.60 -11.41
N LYS A 192 11.48 -8.15 -12.50
CA LYS A 192 11.34 -6.70 -12.77
C LYS A 192 10.43 -6.02 -11.75
N VAL A 193 9.36 -6.68 -11.30
CA VAL A 193 8.50 -6.14 -10.23
C VAL A 193 9.29 -5.96 -8.94
N MET A 194 10.16 -6.93 -8.61
CA MET A 194 11.05 -6.82 -7.45
C MET A 194 12.04 -5.65 -7.58
N GLU A 195 12.62 -5.45 -8.77
CA GLU A 195 13.53 -4.33 -9.07
C GLU A 195 12.83 -2.97 -8.94
N GLU A 196 11.60 -2.84 -9.46
CA GLU A 196 10.79 -1.62 -9.36
C GLU A 196 10.49 -1.28 -7.89
N PHE A 197 10.08 -2.27 -7.08
CA PHE A 197 9.81 -2.04 -5.66
C PHE A 197 11.08 -1.74 -4.87
N ALA A 198 12.22 -2.35 -5.19
CA ALA A 198 13.49 -1.94 -4.60
C ALA A 198 13.78 -0.46 -4.88
N ALA A 199 13.57 0.00 -6.12
CA ALA A 199 13.74 1.40 -6.50
C ALA A 199 12.76 2.34 -5.78
N ILE A 200 11.49 1.94 -5.62
CA ILE A 200 10.48 2.70 -4.86
C ILE A 200 10.86 2.82 -3.39
N LEU A 201 11.31 1.72 -2.75
CA LEU A 201 11.77 1.76 -1.37
C LEU A 201 12.99 2.69 -1.21
N HIS A 202 13.96 2.60 -2.13
CA HIS A 202 15.10 3.53 -2.16
C HIS A 202 14.66 4.97 -2.32
N PHE A 203 13.71 5.27 -3.20
CA PHE A 203 13.20 6.62 -3.43
C PHE A 203 12.70 7.28 -2.14
N TRP A 204 11.96 6.54 -1.31
CA TRP A 204 11.42 7.05 -0.05
C TRP A 204 12.45 7.05 1.08
N SER A 205 13.32 6.04 1.16
CA SER A 205 14.43 6.03 2.11
C SER A 205 15.41 7.18 1.89
N ASP A 206 15.74 7.48 0.62
CA ASP A 206 16.59 8.62 0.25
C ASP A 206 15.94 9.97 0.61
N ARG A 207 14.62 9.99 0.83
CA ARG A 207 13.82 11.14 1.30
C ARG A 207 13.48 11.07 2.78
N GLY A 208 14.20 10.28 3.57
CA GLY A 208 14.11 10.28 5.03
C GLY A 208 13.01 9.42 5.63
N ALA A 209 12.40 8.50 4.87
CA ALA A 209 11.61 7.43 5.48
C ALA A 209 12.53 6.50 6.30
N ASP A 210 12.17 6.26 7.56
CA ASP A 210 12.94 5.42 8.48
C ASP A 210 12.52 3.94 8.44
N GLY A 211 11.42 3.64 7.76
CA GLY A 211 10.91 2.29 7.58
C GLY A 211 9.58 2.26 6.82
N PHE A 212 9.03 1.06 6.71
CA PHE A 212 7.83 0.82 5.91
C PHE A 212 6.88 -0.12 6.65
N ARG A 213 5.59 0.22 6.64
CA ARG A 213 4.53 -0.75 6.90
C ARG A 213 4.16 -1.37 5.57
N ILE A 214 4.25 -2.70 5.47
CA ILE A 214 4.02 -3.44 4.22
C ILE A 214 2.57 -3.89 4.19
N ASP A 215 1.75 -3.23 3.37
CA ASP A 215 0.38 -3.65 3.13
C ASP A 215 0.34 -5.03 2.47
N VAL A 216 -0.55 -5.89 2.98
CA VAL A 216 -0.81 -7.23 2.43
C VAL A 216 0.47 -8.04 2.17
N ALA A 217 1.44 -7.94 3.10
CA ALA A 217 2.74 -8.63 2.98
C ALA A 217 2.61 -10.15 2.72
N HIS A 218 1.54 -10.77 3.23
CA HIS A 218 1.26 -12.20 3.06
C HIS A 218 0.71 -12.56 1.67
N GLY A 219 0.19 -11.59 0.90
CA GLY A 219 -0.44 -11.82 -0.40
C GLY A 219 0.47 -11.62 -1.60
N LEU A 220 1.72 -11.17 -1.42
CA LEU A 220 2.63 -10.83 -2.51
C LEU A 220 2.85 -12.01 -3.48
N CYS A 221 3.12 -13.19 -2.93
CA CYS A 221 3.33 -14.40 -3.70
C CYS A 221 2.04 -15.21 -3.79
N LYS A 222 1.70 -15.66 -5.01
CA LYS A 222 0.55 -16.52 -5.29
C LYS A 222 1.03 -17.94 -5.58
N ASP A 223 0.20 -18.94 -5.33
CA ASP A 223 0.51 -20.32 -5.71
C ASP A 223 0.67 -20.41 -7.24
N PRO A 224 1.85 -20.81 -7.76
CA PRO A 224 2.10 -20.86 -9.20
C PRO A 224 1.24 -21.90 -9.94
N SER A 225 0.62 -22.84 -9.23
CA SER A 225 -0.34 -23.79 -9.80
C SER A 225 -1.74 -23.18 -10.01
N PHE A 226 -2.05 -22.08 -9.32
CA PHE A 226 -3.38 -21.45 -9.33
C PHE A 226 -4.51 -22.42 -8.99
N ALA A 227 -4.23 -23.44 -8.17
CA ALA A 227 -5.23 -24.38 -7.72
C ALA A 227 -6.37 -23.70 -6.95
N ASP A 228 -7.54 -24.33 -7.00
CA ASP A 228 -8.66 -23.97 -6.15
C ASP A 228 -8.27 -24.06 -4.67
N ASN A 229 -8.73 -23.10 -3.88
CA ASN A 229 -8.68 -23.19 -2.43
C ASN A 229 -9.58 -24.34 -1.94
N PRO A 230 -9.18 -25.04 -0.87
CA PRO A 230 -10.01 -26.07 -0.28
C PRO A 230 -11.28 -25.44 0.30
N GLN A 231 -12.43 -25.98 -0.08
CA GLN A 231 -13.72 -25.57 0.47
C GLN A 231 -13.94 -26.24 1.84
N VAL A 232 -14.04 -25.45 2.89
CA VAL A 232 -14.32 -25.88 4.26
C VAL A 232 -15.82 -25.81 4.62
N ARG A 233 -16.64 -25.06 3.87
CA ARG A 233 -18.11 -25.03 4.01
C ARG A 233 -18.84 -24.69 2.71
N ASP A 234 -20.13 -25.02 2.63
CA ASP A 234 -20.97 -24.67 1.49
C ASP A 234 -21.15 -23.15 1.35
N ILE A 235 -20.89 -22.61 0.16
CA ILE A 235 -21.12 -21.21 -0.19
C ILE A 235 -22.55 -21.05 -0.72
N HIS A 236 -23.31 -20.10 -0.19
CA HIS A 236 -24.66 -19.80 -0.66
C HIS A 236 -24.87 -18.31 -0.97
N PRO A 237 -25.87 -17.97 -1.82
CA PRO A 237 -26.18 -16.58 -2.12
C PRO A 237 -26.43 -15.76 -0.84
N GLY A 238 -25.88 -14.54 -0.80
CA GLY A 238 -26.06 -13.60 0.31
C GLY A 238 -25.10 -13.79 1.49
N MET A 239 -24.13 -14.71 1.43
CA MET A 239 -23.03 -14.74 2.40
C MET A 239 -22.23 -13.44 2.33
N HIS A 240 -21.74 -12.99 3.49
CA HIS A 240 -20.83 -11.85 3.57
C HIS A 240 -19.50 -12.20 2.87
N PRO A 241 -18.84 -11.27 2.14
CA PRO A 241 -17.57 -11.54 1.48
C PRO A 241 -16.51 -12.18 2.38
N MET A 242 -16.37 -11.68 3.61
CA MET A 242 -15.45 -12.28 4.60
C MET A 242 -15.79 -13.73 4.97
N ASP A 243 -17.08 -14.08 4.97
CA ASP A 243 -17.48 -15.46 5.21
C ASP A 243 -17.16 -16.36 4.02
N VAL A 244 -17.30 -15.83 2.80
CA VAL A 244 -16.92 -16.53 1.58
C VAL A 244 -15.40 -16.73 1.50
N PHE A 245 -14.62 -15.72 1.90
CA PHE A 245 -13.17 -15.86 1.97
C PHE A 245 -12.71 -16.92 2.99
N ALA A 246 -13.40 -17.03 4.12
CA ALA A 246 -13.11 -18.01 5.16
C ALA A 246 -13.76 -19.39 4.92
N SER A 247 -14.38 -19.62 3.76
CA SER A 247 -15.17 -20.82 3.45
C SER A 247 -14.45 -21.88 2.63
#